data_AF-A0A6J3JQU9-F1
#
_entry.id   AF-A0A6J3JQU9-F1
#
_cell.length_a   1.000
_cell.length_b   1.000
_cell.length_c   1.000
_cell.angle_alpha   90.00
_cell.angle_beta   90.00
_cell.angle_gamma   90.00
#
_symmetry.space_group_name_H-M   'P 1'
#
loop_
_entity.id
_entity.type
_entity.pdbx_description
1 polymer ?
#
loop_
_entity_poly.entity_id
_entity_poly.type
_entity_poly.pdbx_seq_one_letter_code
_entity_poly.pdbx_strand_id
1 'polypeptide(L)'
;MLDLRISNSKLFWRALAMLQRFSGQSKARCIESLLQAIHFPQQLSDDIRAAPISCHVRVAHEKEQVIPIALLSLLFRCSITEAQAHLAAAPSVCEAVRSALAGPGQKRTADPLEILEPAVQ
;
A
#
# COMPACT_ATOMS: atom_id res chain seq x y z
N MET A 1 -7.44 10.67 3.75
CA MET A 1 -7.81 9.80 4.88
C MET A 1 -7.01 8.52 4.76
N LEU A 2 -6.03 8.31 5.65
CA LEU A 2 -5.23 7.09 5.68
C LEU A 2 -5.92 5.98 6.46
N ASP A 3 -6.71 6.32 7.48
CA ASP A 3 -7.38 5.35 8.35
C ASP A 3 -8.81 5.01 7.89
N LEU A 4 -8.94 4.63 6.62
CA LEU A 4 -10.22 4.27 6.03
C LEU A 4 -10.42 2.75 6.09
N ARG A 5 -11.57 2.31 6.64
CA ARG A 5 -12.01 0.91 6.57
C ARG A 5 -12.49 0.54 5.17
N ILE A 6 -12.02 -0.59 4.65
CA ILE A 6 -12.37 -1.07 3.30
C ILE A 6 -13.68 -1.85 3.38
N SER A 7 -14.81 -1.17 3.17
CA SER A 7 -16.15 -1.77 3.27
C SER A 7 -16.84 -2.05 1.94
N ASN A 8 -16.25 -1.63 0.82
CA ASN A 8 -16.76 -1.91 -0.54
C ASN A 8 -15.62 -1.86 -1.57
N SER A 9 -15.92 -2.31 -2.79
CA SER A 9 -14.94 -2.35 -3.89
C SER A 9 -14.38 -0.98 -4.26
N LYS A 10 -15.19 0.10 -4.17
CA LYS A 10 -14.71 1.47 -4.42
C LYS A 10 -13.62 1.86 -3.42
N LEU A 11 -13.78 1.52 -2.14
CA LEU A 11 -12.80 1.78 -1.12
C LEU A 11 -11.56 0.89 -1.25
N PHE A 12 -11.72 -0.35 -1.73
CA PHE A 12 -10.59 -1.22 -2.04
C PHE A 12 -9.70 -0.60 -3.13
N TRP A 13 -10.29 -0.15 -4.24
CA TRP A 13 -9.54 0.52 -5.31
C TRP A 13 -8.94 1.84 -4.86
N ARG A 14 -9.64 2.59 -4.00
CA ARG A 14 -9.10 3.81 -3.39
C ARG A 14 -7.89 3.52 -2.49
N ALA A 15 -7.94 2.46 -1.69
CA ALA A 15 -6.82 2.02 -0.88
C ALA A 15 -5.61 1.69 -1.76
N LEU A 16 -5.82 0.92 -2.83
CA LEU A 16 -4.76 0.59 -3.78
C LEU A 16 -4.14 1.84 -4.42
N ALA A 17 -4.95 2.78 -4.87
CA ALA A 17 -4.47 4.05 -5.44
C ALA A 17 -3.65 4.88 -4.43
N MET A 18 -4.03 4.86 -3.15
CA MET A 18 -3.26 5.51 -2.09
C MET A 18 -1.90 4.83 -1.89
N LEU A 19 -1.86 3.49 -1.85
CA LEU A 19 -0.59 2.75 -1.73
C LEU A 19 0.35 3.08 -2.90
N GLN A 20 -0.14 3.07 -4.14
CA GLN A 20 0.67 3.43 -5.30
C GLN A 20 1.19 4.87 -5.20
N ARG A 21 0.33 5.82 -4.83
CA ARG A 21 0.70 7.24 -4.72
C ARG A 21 1.77 7.51 -3.66
N PHE A 22 1.65 6.90 -2.47
CA PHE A 22 2.57 7.18 -1.36
C PHE A 22 3.85 6.36 -1.43
N SER A 23 3.78 5.11 -1.90
CA SER A 23 4.96 4.23 -1.99
C SER A 23 5.75 4.38 -3.29
N GLY A 24 5.12 4.86 -4.37
CA GLY A 24 5.71 4.86 -5.72
C GLY A 24 5.90 3.45 -6.32
N GLN A 25 5.35 2.40 -5.70
CA GLN A 25 5.52 1.02 -6.14
C GLN A 25 4.54 0.64 -7.25
N SER A 26 4.86 -0.44 -7.96
CA SER A 26 4.00 -1.00 -9.00
C SER A 26 2.65 -1.45 -8.43
N LYS A 27 1.62 -1.49 -9.29
CA LYS A 27 0.29 -1.98 -8.93
C LYS A 27 0.34 -3.39 -8.34
N ALA A 28 1.16 -4.28 -8.92
CA ALA A 28 1.32 -5.66 -8.45
C ALA A 28 1.82 -5.73 -7.00
N ARG A 29 2.87 -4.96 -6.66
CA ARG A 29 3.39 -4.88 -5.29
C ARG A 29 2.40 -4.27 -4.31
N CYS A 30 1.67 -3.25 -4.75
CA CYS A 30 0.64 -2.63 -3.91
C CYS A 30 -0.54 -3.57 -3.64
N ILE A 31 -0.96 -4.36 -4.64
CA ILE A 31 -1.99 -5.40 -4.46
C ILE A 31 -1.48 -6.44 -3.46
N GLU A 32 -0.27 -6.96 -3.67
CA GLU A 32 0.32 -8.00 -2.81
C GLU A 32 0.38 -7.55 -1.34
N SER A 33 0.90 -6.36 -1.07
CA SER A 33 0.96 -5.83 0.29
C SER A 33 -0.43 -5.55 0.88
N LEU A 34 -1.37 -5.04 0.08
CA LEU A 34 -2.75 -4.81 0.54
C LEU A 34 -3.43 -6.13 0.93
N LEU A 35 -3.27 -7.17 0.12
CA LEU A 35 -3.82 -8.49 0.42
C LEU A 35 -3.15 -9.10 1.67
N GLN A 36 -1.83 -8.95 1.83
CA GLN A 36 -1.14 -9.40 3.04
C GLN A 36 -1.74 -8.74 4.28
N ALA A 37 -1.94 -7.42 4.28
CA ALA A 37 -2.55 -6.72 5.41
C ALA A 37 -4.01 -7.14 5.65
N ILE A 38 -4.79 -7.37 4.59
CA ILE A 38 -6.19 -7.81 4.68
C ILE A 38 -6.30 -9.22 5.25
N HIS A 39 -5.46 -10.16 4.85
CA HIS A 39 -5.59 -11.58 5.23
C HIS A 39 -4.73 -11.99 6.43
N PHE A 40 -3.81 -11.13 6.88
CA PHE A 40 -2.98 -11.42 8.06
C PHE A 40 -3.80 -11.91 9.28
N PRO A 41 -3.39 -12.98 9.99
CA PRO A 41 -2.11 -13.71 9.89
C PRO A 41 -2.06 -14.82 8.83
N GLN A 42 -3.10 -15.00 8.02
CA GLN A 42 -3.10 -16.00 6.95
C GLN A 42 -2.09 -15.64 5.86
N GLN A 43 -1.25 -16.60 5.45
CA GLN A 43 -0.34 -16.44 4.33
C GLN A 43 -1.11 -16.35 3.00
N LEU A 44 -0.60 -15.55 2.05
CA LEU A 44 -1.19 -15.43 0.73
C LEU A 44 -0.96 -16.72 -0.08
N SER A 45 -2.04 -17.50 -0.24
CA SER A 45 -2.13 -18.58 -1.23
C SER A 45 -2.59 -18.05 -2.59
N ASP A 46 -2.44 -18.87 -3.62
CA ASP A 46 -2.91 -18.52 -4.97
C ASP A 46 -4.43 -18.39 -5.04
N ASP A 47 -5.17 -19.15 -4.21
CA ASP A 47 -6.61 -19.01 -4.06
C ASP A 47 -6.99 -17.62 -3.53
N ILE A 48 -6.22 -17.09 -2.56
CA ILE A 48 -6.45 -15.74 -2.05
C ILE A 48 -6.11 -14.71 -3.14
N ARG A 49 -5.05 -14.91 -3.92
CA ARG A 49 -4.68 -13.97 -5.00
C ARG A 49 -5.72 -13.97 -6.13
N ALA A 50 -6.33 -15.11 -6.42
CA ALA A 50 -7.33 -15.28 -7.47
C ALA A 50 -8.76 -14.97 -7.01
N ALA A 51 -9.01 -14.83 -5.70
CA ALA A 51 -10.33 -14.57 -5.16
C ALA A 51 -10.89 -13.22 -5.64
N PRO A 52 -12.23 -13.10 -5.74
CA PRO A 52 -12.86 -11.85 -6.14
C PRO A 52 -12.69 -10.77 -5.06
N ILE A 53 -12.69 -9.51 -5.47
CA ILE A 53 -12.53 -8.36 -4.58
C ILE A 53 -13.57 -8.34 -3.45
N SER A 54 -14.78 -8.84 -3.69
CA SER A 54 -15.82 -8.98 -2.67
C SER A 54 -15.37 -9.83 -1.47
N CYS A 55 -14.58 -10.88 -1.70
CA CYS A 55 -14.01 -11.69 -0.62
C CYS A 55 -13.03 -10.86 0.23
N HIS A 56 -12.16 -10.07 -0.40
CA HIS A 56 -11.20 -9.22 0.30
C HIS A 56 -11.88 -8.11 1.08
N VAL A 57 -12.89 -7.49 0.49
CA VAL A 57 -13.71 -6.47 1.16
C VAL A 57 -14.38 -7.02 2.41
N ARG A 58 -14.95 -8.23 2.34
CA ARG A 58 -15.60 -8.87 3.49
C ARG A 58 -14.63 -9.04 4.66
N VAL A 59 -13.42 -9.51 4.38
CA VAL A 59 -12.38 -9.67 5.42
C VAL A 59 -11.88 -8.31 5.92
N ALA A 60 -11.65 -7.36 5.02
CA ALA A 60 -11.12 -6.04 5.36
C ALA A 60 -12.12 -5.16 6.13
N HIS A 61 -13.42 -5.41 5.98
CA HIS A 61 -14.49 -4.69 6.68
C HIS A 61 -14.41 -4.83 8.21
N GLU A 62 -13.89 -5.95 8.70
CA GLU A 62 -13.75 -6.20 10.14
C GLU A 62 -12.42 -5.68 10.70
N LYS A 63 -11.56 -5.13 9.84
CA LYS A 63 -10.21 -4.70 10.19
C LYS A 63 -10.08 -3.19 10.22
N GLU A 64 -9.17 -2.73 11.07
CA GLU A 64 -8.78 -1.34 11.22
C GLU A 64 -7.37 -1.15 10.69
N GLN A 65 -7.05 0.07 10.26
CA GLN A 65 -5.67 0.46 9.90
C GLN A 65 -5.01 -0.41 8.81
N VAL A 66 -5.79 -1.10 7.97
CA VAL A 66 -5.28 -1.95 6.88
C VAL A 66 -4.37 -1.16 5.93
N ILE A 67 -4.78 0.04 5.57
CA ILE A 67 -4.08 0.90 4.60
C ILE A 67 -2.74 1.39 5.14
N PRO A 68 -2.64 1.98 6.36
CA PRO A 68 -1.35 2.40 6.88
C PRO A 68 -0.42 1.22 7.17
N ILE A 69 -0.93 0.07 7.62
CA ILE A 69 -0.09 -1.14 7.81
C ILE A 69 0.51 -1.60 6.47
N ALA A 70 -0.31 -1.74 5.42
CA ALA A 70 0.19 -2.09 4.09
C ALA A 70 1.20 -1.05 3.56
N LEU A 71 0.93 0.24 3.77
CA LEU A 71 1.83 1.30 3.33
C LEU A 71 3.18 1.25 4.05
N LEU A 72 3.19 1.09 5.37
CA LEU A 72 4.43 1.01 6.15
C LEU A 72 5.22 -0.25 5.79
N SER A 73 4.55 -1.39 5.57
CA SER A 73 5.20 -2.60 5.07
C SER A 73 5.88 -2.37 3.71
N LEU A 74 5.23 -1.62 2.79
CA LEU A 74 5.84 -1.24 1.51
C LEU A 74 7.03 -0.29 1.66
N LEU A 75 6.92 0.72 2.53
CA LEU A 75 7.94 1.76 2.70
C LEU A 75 9.19 1.21 3.41
N PHE A 76 9.01 0.40 4.44
CA PHE A 76 10.11 -0.17 5.23
C PHE A 76 10.58 -1.53 4.72
N ARG A 77 9.88 -2.15 3.76
CA ARG A 77 10.15 -3.52 3.28
C ARG A 77 10.14 -4.55 4.42
N CYS A 78 9.20 -4.39 5.34
CA CYS A 78 9.09 -5.19 6.56
C CYS A 78 7.83 -6.08 6.57
N SER A 79 7.78 -7.01 7.51
CA SER A 79 6.62 -7.86 7.77
C SER A 79 5.41 -7.06 8.26
N ILE A 80 4.22 -7.65 8.17
CA ILE A 80 2.98 -7.03 8.68
C ILE A 80 3.07 -6.77 10.20
N THR A 81 3.69 -7.67 10.95
CA THR A 81 3.92 -7.53 12.39
C THR A 81 4.84 -6.36 12.73
N GLU A 82 5.92 -6.16 11.96
CA GLU A 82 6.82 -5.02 12.14
C GLU A 82 6.12 -3.71 11.77
N ALA A 83 5.34 -3.70 10.67
CA ALA A 83 4.54 -2.54 10.28
C ALA A 83 3.51 -2.17 11.36
N GLN A 84 2.86 -3.16 11.99
CA GLN A 84 1.97 -2.95 13.14
C GLN A 84 2.72 -2.36 14.35
N ALA A 85 3.92 -2.88 14.65
CA ALA A 85 4.75 -2.35 15.75
C ALA A 85 5.16 -0.89 15.50
N HIS A 86 5.56 -0.55 14.25
CA HIS A 86 5.84 0.83 13.87
C HIS A 86 4.62 1.75 14.01
N LEU A 87 3.44 1.26 13.64
CA LEU A 87 2.21 2.03 13.77
C LEU A 87 1.82 2.25 15.23
N ALA A 88 1.97 1.22 16.08
CA ALA A 88 1.68 1.28 17.51
C ALA A 88 2.67 2.16 18.29
N ALA A 89 3.93 2.25 17.85
CA ALA A 89 4.94 3.11 18.46
C ALA A 89 4.77 4.59 18.09
N ALA A 90 4.00 4.91 17.06
CA ALA A 90 3.78 6.27 16.59
C ALA A 90 2.63 6.96 17.34
N PRO A 91 2.70 8.28 17.58
CA PRO A 91 1.62 9.01 18.26
C PRO A 91 0.35 9.14 17.40
N SER A 92 0.46 8.98 16.08
CA SER A 92 -0.69 8.91 15.16
C SER A 92 -0.33 8.21 13.86
N VAL A 93 -1.34 7.75 13.13
CA VAL A 93 -1.20 7.20 11.77
C VAL A 93 -0.50 8.18 10.82
N CYS A 94 -0.85 9.47 10.93
CA CYS A 94 -0.25 10.51 10.10
C CYS A 94 1.25 10.69 10.38
N GLU A 95 1.65 10.70 11.65
CA GLU A 95 3.07 10.81 12.01
C GLU A 95 3.86 9.56 11.58
N ALA A 96 3.30 8.36 11.75
CA ALA A 96 3.93 7.12 11.31
C ALA A 96 4.28 7.17 9.82
N VAL A 97 3.30 7.55 8.99
CA VAL A 97 3.47 7.64 7.53
C VAL A 97 4.38 8.80 7.14
N ARG A 98 4.27 9.96 7.80
CA ARG A 98 5.16 11.10 7.50
C ARG A 98 6.61 10.77 7.80
N SER A 99 6.88 10.14 8.95
CA SER A 99 8.22 9.70 9.35
C SER A 99 8.79 8.68 8.35
N ALA A 100 7.97 7.69 7.95
CA ALA A 100 8.37 6.69 6.96
C ALA A 100 8.72 7.30 5.59
N LEU A 101 7.97 8.31 5.15
CA LEU A 101 8.21 9.02 3.87
C LEU A 101 9.38 10.01 3.94
N ALA A 102 9.72 10.52 5.13
CA ALA A 102 10.85 11.42 5.33
C ALA A 102 12.20 10.70 5.44
N GLY A 103 12.19 9.37 5.59
CA GLY A 103 13.40 8.57 5.64
C GLY A 103 14.25 8.68 4.36
N PRO A 104 15.58 8.50 4.44
CA PRO A 104 16.54 8.77 3.35
C PRO A 104 16.43 7.86 2.10
N GLY A 105 15.36 7.07 1.95
CA GLY A 105 15.20 6.06 0.90
C GLY A 105 14.43 6.47 -0.35
N GLN A 106 13.77 7.64 -0.38
CA GLN A 106 12.88 8.01 -1.49
C GLN A 106 13.59 8.94 -2.50
N LYS A 107 14.55 8.39 -3.26
CA LYS A 107 14.89 8.99 -4.56
C LYS A 107 13.64 8.90 -5.42
N ARG A 108 12.90 10.00 -5.54
CA ARG A 108 11.82 10.16 -6.52
C ARG A 108 12.46 10.04 -7.89
N THR A 109 12.46 8.86 -8.48
CA THR A 109 12.72 8.69 -9.90
C THR A 109 11.54 9.33 -10.62
N ALA A 110 11.67 10.62 -10.92
CA ALA A 110 10.92 11.22 -12.00
C ALA A 110 11.65 10.79 -13.28
N ASP A 111 11.01 9.93 -14.07
CA ASP A 111 11.41 9.69 -15.46
C ASP A 111 11.46 11.05 -16.19
N PRO A 112 12.60 11.44 -16.77
CA PRO A 112 12.63 12.52 -17.75
C PRO A 112 11.99 11.97 -19.03
N LEU A 113 10.84 12.53 -19.41
CA LEU A 113 10.29 12.39 -20.75
C LEU A 113 11.36 12.79 -21.77
N GLU A 114 11.88 11.81 -22.52
CA GLU A 114 12.72 12.04 -23.68
C GLU A 114 11.94 12.89 -24.69
N ILE A 115 12.47 14.09 -24.93
CA ILE A 115 12.06 14.98 -26.01
C ILE A 115 12.58 14.34 -27.29
N LEU A 116 11.68 13.79 -28.10
CA LEU A 116 11.99 13.34 -29.46
C LEU A 116 12.02 14.57 -30.37
N GLU A 117 13.22 15.01 -30.76
CA GLU A 117 13.39 16.02 -31.81
C GLU A 117 13.04 15.43 -33.20
N PRO A 118 12.48 16.21 -34.13
CA PRO A 118 12.17 15.74 -35.48
C PRO A 118 13.42 15.80 -36.36
N ALA A 119 13.81 14.66 -36.94
CA ALA A 119 14.81 14.64 -38.01
C ALA A 119 14.17 15.16 -39.31
N VAL A 120 14.62 16.33 -39.73
CA VAL A 120 14.50 16.85 -41.10
C VAL A 120 15.49 16.09 -41.98
N GLN A 121 15.00 15.48 -43.07
CA GLN A 121 15.69 15.40 -44.36
C GLN A 121 14.66 15.23 -45.47
#